data_AF-A0A094IHC5-F1
#
_entry.id   AF-A0A094IHC5-F1
#
_cell.length_a   1.000
_cell.length_b   1.000
_cell.length_c   1.000
_cell.angle_alpha   90.00
_cell.angle_beta   90.00
_cell.angle_gamma   90.00
#
_symmetry.space_group_name_H-M   'P 1'
#
loop_
_entity.id
_entity.type
_entity.pdbx_description
1 polymer ?
#
loop_
_entity_poly.entity_id
_entity_poly.type
_entity_poly.pdbx_seq_one_letter_code
_entity_poly.pdbx_strand_id
1 'polypeptide(L)'
;MAFTSIIEIDVIEDVYFYNLRSSKSPLLKEYYEQTDLWTLLYASIKNETLLKLMIFNMEFNITPVHTFIKYYEEELLNHQLTRFHKQCIGYHVSFLLATLGYKKTRQIYRKDAVIKYGAFYEKIAR
;
A
#
# COMPACT_ATOMS: atom_id res chain seq x y z
N MET A 1 -10.59 17.77 10.23
CA MET A 1 -11.40 16.62 10.72
C MET A 1 -10.49 15.75 11.55
N ALA A 2 -10.78 15.59 12.84
CA ALA A 2 -10.03 14.68 13.69
C ALA A 2 -10.35 13.23 13.28
N PHE A 3 -9.33 12.40 13.09
CA PHE A 3 -9.48 10.96 12.87
C PHE A 3 -9.91 10.31 14.20
N THR A 4 -11.17 10.49 14.59
CA THR A 4 -11.78 9.79 15.72
C THR A 4 -12.36 8.47 15.25
N SER A 5 -11.49 7.50 15.06
CA SER A 5 -11.73 6.11 15.43
C SER A 5 -10.42 5.39 15.14
N ILE A 6 -9.84 4.79 16.17
CA ILE A 6 -9.05 3.59 16.02
C ILE A 6 -9.94 2.66 15.18
N ILE A 7 -9.73 2.61 13.86
CA ILE A 7 -10.08 1.40 13.15
C ILE A 7 -9.13 0.40 13.81
N GLU A 8 -9.69 -0.53 14.58
CA GLU A 8 -8.90 -1.57 15.24
C GLU A 8 -7.98 -2.14 14.17
N ILE A 9 -6.67 -2.04 14.40
CA ILE A 9 -5.65 -2.50 13.43
C ILE A 9 -5.95 -3.95 13.03
N ASP A 10 -6.51 -4.72 13.96
CA ASP A 10 -7.03 -6.07 13.77
C ASP A 10 -8.11 -6.15 12.66
N VAL A 11 -9.06 -5.20 12.61
CA VAL A 11 -10.08 -5.11 11.55
C VAL A 11 -9.46 -4.76 10.20
N ILE A 12 -8.48 -3.85 10.17
CA ILE A 12 -7.75 -3.53 8.92
C ILE A 12 -7.05 -4.79 8.41
N GLU A 13 -6.36 -5.48 9.31
CA GLU A 13 -5.61 -6.69 9.01
C GLU A 13 -6.52 -7.81 8.48
N ASP A 14 -7.65 -8.07 9.15
CA ASP A 14 -8.62 -9.10 8.75
C ASP A 14 -9.21 -8.85 7.37
N VAL A 15 -9.68 -7.63 7.11
CA VAL A 15 -10.24 -7.25 5.81
C VAL A 15 -9.17 -7.29 4.72
N TYR A 16 -7.95 -6.84 5.03
CA TYR A 16 -6.81 -6.93 4.11
C TYR A 16 -6.52 -8.39 3.72
N PHE A 17 -6.44 -9.31 4.69
CA PHE A 17 -6.16 -10.71 4.42
C PHE A 17 -7.30 -11.43 3.71
N TYR A 18 -8.55 -11.07 4.01
CA TYR A 18 -9.71 -11.54 3.25
C TYR A 18 -9.59 -11.16 1.76
N ASN A 19 -9.26 -9.90 1.47
CA ASN A 19 -9.05 -9.41 0.11
C ASN A 19 -7.85 -10.08 -0.56
N LEU A 20 -6.75 -10.29 0.16
CA LEU A 20 -5.56 -10.96 -0.37
C LEU A 20 -5.86 -12.40 -0.78
N ARG A 21 -6.47 -13.19 0.12
CA ARG A 21 -6.78 -14.61 -0.09
C ARG A 21 -7.81 -14.85 -1.19
N SER A 22 -8.74 -13.91 -1.38
CA SER A 22 -9.73 -13.96 -2.46
C SER A 22 -9.19 -13.46 -3.81
N SER A 23 -7.98 -12.91 -3.85
CA SER A 23 -7.36 -12.37 -5.07
C SER A 23 -6.50 -13.38 -5.81
N LYS A 24 -6.25 -13.13 -7.10
CA LYS A 24 -5.19 -13.78 -7.89
C LYS A 24 -3.96 -12.87 -8.04
N SER A 25 -3.69 -12.04 -7.02
CA SER A 25 -2.62 -11.04 -7.09
C SER A 25 -1.23 -11.68 -6.97
N PRO A 26 -0.18 -11.10 -7.58
CA PRO A 26 1.20 -11.56 -7.40
C PRO A 26 1.66 -11.45 -5.93
N LEU A 27 1.06 -10.56 -5.15
CA LEU A 27 1.32 -10.42 -3.71
C LEU A 27 1.00 -11.70 -2.92
N LEU A 28 0.02 -12.48 -3.38
CA LEU A 28 -0.33 -13.76 -2.76
C LEU A 28 0.85 -14.74 -2.77
N LYS A 29 1.69 -14.69 -3.81
CA LYS A 29 2.91 -15.50 -3.89
C LYS A 29 3.91 -15.11 -2.79
N GLU A 30 4.21 -13.81 -2.67
CA GLU A 30 5.10 -13.29 -1.62
C GLU A 30 4.61 -13.69 -0.21
N TYR A 31 3.29 -13.66 0.01
CA TYR A 31 2.67 -14.10 1.27
C TYR A 31 2.94 -15.57 1.57
N TYR A 32 2.68 -16.47 0.62
CA TYR A 32 2.89 -17.91 0.84
C TYR A 32 4.36 -18.28 0.95
N GLU A 33 5.24 -17.59 0.21
CA GLU A 33 6.69 -17.80 0.25
C GLU A 33 7.35 -17.12 1.47
N GLN A 34 6.63 -16.26 2.19
CA GLN A 34 7.09 -15.54 3.38
C GLN A 34 8.43 -14.82 3.16
N THR A 35 8.52 -14.11 2.03
CA THR A 35 9.75 -13.40 1.65
C THR A 35 10.05 -12.22 2.59
N ASP A 36 11.27 -11.70 2.54
CA ASP A 36 11.63 -10.47 3.26
C ASP A 36 10.75 -9.28 2.83
N LEU A 37 10.41 -9.21 1.53
CA LEU A 37 9.48 -8.22 1.01
C LEU A 37 8.10 -8.38 1.65
N TRP A 38 7.61 -9.62 1.79
CA TRP A 38 6.35 -9.86 2.50
C TRP A 38 6.42 -9.40 3.95
N THR A 39 7.51 -9.69 4.66
CA THR A 39 7.70 -9.27 6.06
C THR A 39 7.59 -7.75 6.19
N LEU A 40 8.22 -6.99 5.27
CA LEU A 40 8.12 -5.54 5.22
C LEU A 40 6.69 -5.05 4.93
N LEU A 41 6.04 -5.64 3.92
CA LEU A 41 4.66 -5.28 3.54
C LEU A 41 3.68 -5.56 4.68
N TYR A 42 3.82 -6.69 5.35
CA TYR A 42 3.01 -7.06 6.50
C TYR A 42 3.20 -6.09 7.68
N ALA A 43 4.44 -5.73 8.02
CA ALA A 43 4.72 -4.76 9.08
C ALA A 43 4.05 -3.40 8.81
N SER A 44 3.95 -3.01 7.55
CA SER A 44 3.34 -1.74 7.16
C SER A 44 1.83 -1.65 7.41
N ILE A 45 1.13 -2.78 7.48
CA ILE A 45 -0.32 -2.84 7.80
C ILE A 45 -0.57 -2.25 9.19
N LYS A 46 0.36 -2.48 10.13
CA LYS A 46 0.27 -2.03 11.52
C LYS A 46 0.93 -0.67 11.76
N ASN A 47 1.49 -0.05 10.72
CA ASN A 47 2.18 1.22 10.83
C ASN A 47 1.21 2.39 10.63
N GLU A 48 0.60 2.84 11.72
CA GLU A 48 -0.38 3.93 11.70
C GLU A 48 0.19 5.24 11.10
N THR A 49 1.45 5.56 11.41
CA THR A 49 2.13 6.75 10.89
C THR A 49 2.22 6.72 9.37
N LEU A 50 2.63 5.59 8.80
CA LEU A 50 2.70 5.41 7.35
C LEU A 50 1.31 5.54 6.70
N LEU A 51 0.28 4.89 7.27
CA LEU A 51 -1.08 4.97 6.73
C LEU A 51 -1.59 6.42 6.71
N LYS A 52 -1.37 7.17 7.79
CA LYS A 52 -1.70 8.60 7.86
C LYS A 52 -0.93 9.41 6.82
N LEU A 53 0.38 9.15 6.67
CA LEU A 53 1.21 9.83 5.67
C LEU A 53 0.73 9.55 4.24
N MET A 54 0.34 8.32 3.92
CA MET A 54 -0.23 7.98 2.61
C MET A 54 -1.49 8.78 2.33
N ILE A 55 -2.40 8.87 3.30
CA ILE A 55 -3.66 9.61 3.17
C ILE A 55 -3.38 11.11 3.00
N PHE A 56 -2.56 11.68 3.87
CA PHE A 56 -2.20 13.09 3.83
C PHE A 56 -1.53 13.49 2.52
N ASN A 57 -0.58 12.68 2.04
CA ASN A 57 0.15 12.96 0.80
C ASN A 57 -0.73 12.93 -0.45
N MET A 58 -1.85 12.21 -0.42
CA MET A 58 -2.81 12.26 -1.52
C MET A 58 -3.38 13.67 -1.72
N GLU A 59 -3.54 14.48 -0.67
CA GLU A 59 -3.99 15.87 -0.79
C GLU A 59 -3.04 16.71 -1.67
N PHE A 60 -1.76 16.32 -1.73
CA PHE A 60 -0.71 16.96 -2.54
C PHE A 60 -0.49 16.27 -3.90
N ASN A 61 -1.44 15.44 -4.35
CA ASN A 61 -1.33 14.63 -5.58
C ASN A 61 -0.14 13.65 -5.59
N ILE A 62 0.37 13.26 -4.41
CA ILE A 62 1.39 12.21 -4.30
C ILE A 62 0.68 10.87 -4.11
N THR A 63 1.01 9.90 -4.95
CA THR A 63 0.35 8.59 -4.88
C THR A 63 0.81 7.82 -3.63
N PRO A 64 -0.08 7.06 -2.96
CA PRO A 64 0.27 6.29 -1.76
C PRO A 64 1.45 5.34 -1.96
N VAL A 65 1.60 4.77 -3.17
CA VAL A 65 2.72 3.88 -3.48
C VAL A 65 4.06 4.62 -3.51
N HIS A 66 4.07 5.90 -3.91
CA HIS A 66 5.29 6.71 -3.85
C HIS A 66 5.63 7.06 -2.40
N THR A 67 4.64 7.34 -1.56
CA THR A 67 4.84 7.51 -0.13
C THR A 67 5.39 6.24 0.51
N PHE A 68 4.84 5.06 0.19
CA PHE A 68 5.33 3.76 0.67
C PHE A 68 6.81 3.57 0.33
N ILE A 69 7.17 3.72 -0.94
CA ILE A 69 8.54 3.51 -1.42
C ILE A 69 9.51 4.47 -0.73
N LYS A 70 9.10 5.73 -0.53
CA LYS A 70 9.96 6.72 0.11
C LYS A 70 10.10 6.46 1.61
N TYR A 71 9.05 5.99 2.26
CA TYR A 71 9.06 5.66 3.68
C TYR A 71 10.01 4.50 3.98
N TYR A 72 10.00 3.47 3.13
CA TYR A 72 10.86 2.28 3.25
C TYR A 72 12.04 2.28 2.26
N GLU A 73 12.59 3.46 1.96
CA GLU A 73 13.62 3.58 0.91
C GLU A 73 14.86 2.75 1.24
N GLU A 74 15.32 2.78 2.50
CA GLU A 74 16.51 2.07 2.95
C GLU A 74 16.32 0.55 2.90
N GLU A 75 15.18 0.06 3.38
CA GLU A 75 14.85 -1.37 3.36
C GLU A 75 14.69 -1.87 1.93
N LEU A 76 14.02 -1.10 1.07
CA LEU A 76 13.79 -1.47 -0.33
C LEU A 76 15.04 -1.38 -1.22
N LEU A 77 16.00 -0.51 -0.89
CA LEU A 77 17.29 -0.43 -1.59
C LEU A 77 18.06 -1.75 -1.52
N ASN A 78 17.94 -2.47 -0.40
CA ASN A 78 18.60 -3.76 -0.21
C ASN A 78 17.96 -4.90 -1.04
N HIS A 79 16.72 -4.73 -1.54
CA HIS A 79 15.95 -5.81 -2.15
C HIS A 79 16.06 -5.94 -3.69
N GLN A 80 16.86 -5.11 -4.37
CA GLN A 80 16.93 -5.07 -5.85
C GLN A 80 15.56 -5.29 -6.53
N LEU A 81 14.64 -4.35 -6.33
CA LEU A 81 13.23 -4.53 -6.71
C LEU A 81 13.03 -4.88 -8.20
N THR A 82 12.67 -6.13 -8.45
CA THR A 82 12.28 -6.62 -9.77
C THR A 82 10.92 -6.04 -10.20
N ARG A 83 10.55 -6.24 -11.47
CA ARG A 83 9.20 -5.89 -11.94
C ARG A 83 8.11 -6.59 -11.13
N PHE A 84 8.36 -7.82 -10.70
CA PHE A 84 7.43 -8.61 -9.89
C PHE A 84 7.24 -7.96 -8.51
N HIS A 85 8.33 -7.65 -7.80
CA HIS A 85 8.28 -6.98 -6.50
C HIS A 85 7.52 -5.65 -6.55
N LYS A 86 7.76 -4.86 -7.60
CA LYS A 86 7.05 -3.59 -7.82
C LYS A 86 5.54 -3.78 -8.00
N GLN A 87 5.13 -4.85 -8.67
CA GLN A 87 3.71 -5.19 -8.78
C GLN A 87 3.13 -5.58 -7.43
N CYS A 88 3.82 -6.42 -6.66
CA CYS A 88 3.40 -6.81 -5.30
C CYS A 88 3.17 -5.60 -4.40
N ILE A 89 4.10 -4.64 -4.39
CA ILE A 89 3.97 -3.37 -3.64
C ILE A 89 2.73 -2.59 -4.10
N GLY A 90 2.51 -2.49 -5.41
CA GLY A 90 1.33 -1.80 -5.96
C GLY A 90 0.01 -2.44 -5.51
N TYR A 91 -0.08 -3.78 -5.55
CA TYR A 91 -1.26 -4.52 -5.08
C TYR A 91 -1.47 -4.37 -3.57
N HIS A 92 -0.39 -4.46 -2.79
CA HIS A 92 -0.42 -4.26 -1.35
C HIS A 92 -1.04 -2.92 -0.96
N VAL A 93 -0.53 -1.83 -1.54
CA VAL A 93 -1.06 -0.48 -1.32
C VAL A 93 -2.51 -0.37 -1.78
N SER A 94 -2.87 -1.04 -2.89
CA SER A 94 -4.26 -1.05 -3.38
C SER A 94 -5.21 -1.71 -2.39
N PHE A 95 -4.82 -2.83 -1.79
CA PHE A 95 -5.62 -3.53 -0.78
C PHE A 95 -5.73 -2.72 0.52
N LEU A 96 -4.65 -2.12 0.99
CA LEU A 96 -4.69 -1.23 2.16
C LEU A 96 -5.70 -0.09 1.97
N LEU A 97 -5.62 0.61 0.84
CA LEU A 97 -6.50 1.74 0.55
C LEU A 97 -7.96 1.29 0.40
N ALA A 98 -8.20 0.15 -0.27
CA ALA A 98 -9.53 -0.43 -0.37
C ALA A 98 -10.13 -0.77 1.01
N THR A 99 -9.34 -1.39 1.89
CA THR A 99 -9.74 -1.69 3.28
C THR A 99 -10.11 -0.42 4.04
N LEU A 100 -9.39 0.69 3.81
CA LEU A 100 -9.67 1.99 4.42
C LEU A 100 -10.84 2.75 3.76
N GLY A 101 -11.53 2.15 2.80
CA GLY A 101 -12.69 2.75 2.13
C GLY A 101 -12.35 3.73 1.01
N TYR A 102 -11.16 3.60 0.42
CA TYR A 102 -10.73 4.39 -0.73
C TYR A 102 -10.88 3.61 -2.03
N LYS A 103 -11.25 4.32 -3.11
CA LYS A 103 -11.38 3.76 -4.45
C LYS A 103 -10.33 4.37 -5.38
N LYS A 104 -9.70 3.52 -6.20
CA LYS A 104 -8.79 3.97 -7.26
C LYS A 104 -9.54 4.81 -8.28
N THR A 105 -9.02 5.99 -8.61
CA THR A 105 -9.64 6.89 -9.59
C THR A 105 -8.80 7.03 -10.86
N ARG A 106 -7.50 7.33 -10.71
CA ARG A 106 -6.59 7.55 -11.84
C ARG A 106 -5.20 6.99 -11.57
N GLN A 107 -4.32 7.08 -12.57
CA GLN A 107 -2.89 6.82 -12.42
C GLN A 107 -2.10 8.10 -12.65
N ILE A 108 -1.02 8.27 -11.90
CA ILE A 108 -0.08 9.37 -12.03
C ILE A 108 1.26 8.80 -12.45
N TYR A 109 1.83 9.36 -13.51
CA TYR A 109 3.16 9.04 -13.98
C TYR A 109 4.20 9.93 -13.29
N ARG A 110 5.28 9.32 -12.79
CA ARG A 110 6.46 10.03 -12.28
C ARG A 110 7.72 9.41 -12.86
N LYS A 111 8.50 10.21 -13.60
CA LYS A 111 9.67 9.74 -14.36
C LYS A 111 10.74 9.11 -13.47
N ASP A 112 11.04 9.77 -12.36
CA ASP A 112 12.15 9.42 -11.46
C ASP A 112 11.72 8.48 -10.32
N ALA A 113 10.49 7.97 -10.34
CA ALA A 113 10.01 7.05 -9.32
C ALA A 113 10.37 5.59 -9.63
N VAL A 114 10.71 4.83 -8.59
CA VAL A 114 10.95 3.38 -8.66
C VAL A 114 9.75 2.64 -9.28
N ILE A 115 8.54 3.04 -8.90
CA ILE A 115 7.27 2.67 -9.53
C ILE A 115 6.73 3.89 -10.28
N LYS A 116 6.88 3.89 -11.61
CA LYS A 116 6.55 5.05 -12.45
C LYS A 116 5.06 5.38 -12.47
N TYR A 117 4.19 4.38 -12.49
CA TYR A 117 2.74 4.56 -12.55
C TYR A 117 2.12 4.24 -11.18
N GLY A 118 1.88 5.28 -10.38
CA GLY A 118 1.21 5.16 -9.10
C GLY A 118 -0.30 5.33 -9.25
N ALA A 119 -1.09 4.52 -8.54
CA ALA A 119 -2.54 4.70 -8.48
C ALA A 119 -2.89 5.83 -7.49
N PHE A 120 -3.82 6.68 -7.87
CA PHE A 120 -4.41 7.71 -7.00
C PHE A 120 -5.79 7.24 -6.53
N TYR A 121 -6.17 7.63 -5.32
CA TYR A 121 -7.36 7.14 -4.66
C TYR A 121 -8.17 8.27 -4.02
N GLU A 122 -9.48 8.10 -3.97
CA GLU A 122 -10.40 9.03 -3.33
C GLU A 122 -11.29 8.27 -2.35
N LYS A 123 -11.64 8.93 -1.24
CA LYS A 123 -12.50 8.34 -0.22
C LYS A 123 -13.90 8.18 -0.79
N ILE A 124 -14.50 7.00 -0.64
CA ILE A 124 -15.88 6.78 -1.06
C ILE A 124 -16.78 7.61 -0.13
N ALA A 125 -17.47 8.61 -0.69
CA ALA A 125 -18.50 9.34 0.03
C ALA A 125 -19.64 8.37 0.38
N ARG A 126 -19.99 8.27 1.67
CA ARG A 126 -21.19 7.58 2.13
C ARG A 126 -22.33 8.58 2.22
#